data_AF-A0A645JH43-F1
#
_entry.id   AF-A0A645JH43-F1
#
_cell.length_a   1.000
_cell.length_b   1.000
_cell.length_c   1.000
_cell.angle_alpha   90.00
_cell.angle_beta   90.00
_cell.angle_gamma   90.00
#
_symmetry.space_group_name_H-M   'P 1'
#
loop_
_entity.id
_entity.type
_entity.pdbx_description
1 polymer ?
#
loop_
_entity_poly.entity_id
_entity_poly.type
_entity_poly.pdbx_seq_one_letter_code
_entity_poly.pdbx_strand_id
1 'polypeptide(L)'
;MPPEERLDDHQAVADLDEAFHSGLVAAVGNPELARIHREVTDKIRIIRRLDFTQEPRIAATYDEHGAILRAVLQRRAADAEYLIKAHIDLSKQEVRKITLHMLHMARRRD
;
A
#
# COMPACT_ATOMS: atom_id res chain seq x y z
N MET A 1 -9.81 -9.84 -7.93
CA MET A 1 -9.07 -10.36 -9.08
C MET A 1 -8.61 -11.76 -8.78
N PRO A 2 -8.82 -12.70 -9.70
CA PRO A 2 -8.27 -14.04 -9.57
C PRO A 2 -6.73 -13.98 -9.69
N PRO A 3 -5.97 -14.93 -9.10
CA PRO A 3 -4.51 -14.86 -9.01
C PRO A 3 -3.79 -14.70 -10.35
N GLU A 4 -4.31 -15.33 -11.40
CA GLU A 4 -3.74 -15.33 -12.76
C GLU A 4 -3.78 -13.96 -13.45
N GLU A 5 -4.62 -13.04 -13.00
CA GLU A 5 -4.70 -11.67 -13.52
C GLU A 5 -3.83 -10.68 -12.72
N ARG A 6 -3.28 -11.11 -11.57
CA ARG A 6 -2.48 -10.24 -10.70
C ARG A 6 -1.10 -10.02 -11.30
N LEU A 7 -0.66 -8.76 -11.33
CA LEU A 7 0.72 -8.43 -11.63
C LEU A 7 1.62 -8.80 -10.45
N ASP A 8 2.83 -9.25 -10.76
CA ASP A 8 3.91 -9.57 -9.82
C ASP A 8 5.12 -8.63 -9.96
N ASP A 9 5.21 -7.85 -11.05
CA ASP A 9 6.25 -6.83 -11.20
C ASP A 9 6.19 -5.78 -10.08
N HIS A 10 7.26 -5.70 -9.30
CA HIS A 10 7.32 -4.89 -8.08
C HIS A 10 7.02 -3.41 -8.34
N GLN A 11 7.47 -2.88 -9.48
CA GLN A 11 7.31 -1.48 -9.82
C GLN A 11 5.87 -1.18 -10.25
N ALA A 12 5.30 -2.03 -11.12
CA ALA A 12 3.92 -1.93 -11.55
C ALA A 12 2.94 -2.06 -10.37
N VAL A 13 3.16 -3.02 -9.46
CA VAL A 13 2.32 -3.20 -8.27
C VAL A 13 2.40 -1.97 -7.36
N ALA A 14 3.59 -1.40 -7.17
CA ALA A 14 3.72 -0.21 -6.34
C ALA A 14 3.02 1.02 -6.93
N ASP A 15 3.04 1.18 -8.25
CA ASP A 15 2.33 2.28 -8.91
C ASP A 15 0.81 2.09 -8.84
N LEU A 16 0.33 0.84 -8.93
CA LEU A 16 -1.09 0.50 -8.70
C LEU A 16 -1.52 0.75 -7.26
N ASP A 17 -0.67 0.43 -6.28
CA ASP A 17 -0.90 0.73 -4.87
C ASP A 17 -1.05 2.24 -4.64
N GLU A 18 -0.14 3.05 -5.18
CA GLU A 18 -0.23 4.50 -5.09
C GLU A 18 -1.51 5.05 -5.75
N ALA A 19 -1.88 4.52 -6.90
CA ALA A 19 -3.11 4.89 -7.61
C ALA A 19 -4.36 4.52 -6.81
N PHE A 20 -4.38 3.35 -6.17
CA PHE A 20 -5.48 2.91 -5.31
C PHE A 20 -5.73 3.90 -4.16
N HIS A 21 -4.69 4.23 -3.39
CA HIS A 21 -4.82 5.16 -2.26
C HIS A 21 -5.21 6.56 -2.71
N SER A 22 -4.58 7.07 -3.77
CA SER A 22 -4.89 8.39 -4.32
C SER A 22 -6.32 8.45 -4.87
N GLY A 23 -6.80 7.36 -5.46
CA GLY A 23 -8.18 7.25 -5.95
C GLY A 23 -9.22 7.32 -4.83
N LEU A 24 -8.99 6.63 -3.71
CA LEU A 24 -9.89 6.72 -2.54
C LEU A 24 -10.00 8.15 -2.00
N VAL A 25 -8.87 8.86 -1.92
CA VAL A 25 -8.85 10.25 -1.43
C VAL A 25 -9.51 11.19 -2.45
N ALA A 26 -9.22 11.03 -3.74
CA ALA A 26 -9.82 11.83 -4.80
C ALA A 26 -11.34 11.66 -4.86
N ALA A 27 -11.85 10.46 -4.57
CA ALA A 27 -13.29 10.16 -4.54
C ALA A 27 -14.08 10.97 -3.49
N VAL A 28 -13.41 11.56 -2.50
CA VAL A 28 -14.03 12.48 -1.52
C VAL A 28 -14.47 13.80 -2.17
N GLY A 29 -13.90 14.16 -3.33
CA GLY A 29 -14.24 15.38 -4.06
C GLY A 29 -13.60 16.65 -3.48
N ASN A 30 -12.63 16.52 -2.57
CA ASN A 30 -11.88 17.64 -2.03
C ASN A 30 -10.48 17.74 -2.70
N PRO A 31 -10.27 18.70 -3.63
CA PRO A 31 -9.02 18.79 -4.38
C PRO A 31 -7.82 19.19 -3.50
N GLU A 32 -8.05 19.96 -2.44
CA GLU A 32 -7.00 20.37 -1.51
C GLU A 32 -6.53 19.18 -0.66
N LEU A 33 -7.47 18.36 -0.19
CA LEU A 33 -7.13 17.11 0.50
C LEU A 33 -6.32 16.17 -0.41
N ALA A 34 -6.71 16.03 -1.68
CA ALA A 34 -5.98 15.21 -2.64
C ALA A 34 -4.56 15.75 -2.92
N ARG A 35 -4.39 17.07 -2.96
CA ARG A 35 -3.08 17.71 -3.12
C ARG A 35 -2.18 17.41 -1.92
N ILE A 36 -2.66 17.65 -0.69
CA ILE A 36 -1.92 17.38 0.54
C ILE A 36 -1.55 15.90 0.65
N HIS A 37 -2.48 15.00 0.32
CA HIS A 37 -2.22 13.56 0.34
C HIS A 37 -1.09 13.15 -0.60
N ARG A 38 -1.07 13.69 -1.83
CA ARG A 38 0.03 13.45 -2.79
C ARG A 38 1.36 13.93 -2.24
N GLU A 39 1.42 15.16 -1.72
CA GLU A 39 2.66 15.73 -1.16
C GLU A 39 3.23 14.90 0.00
N VAL A 40 2.37 14.31 0.83
CA VAL A 40 2.80 13.39 1.90
C VAL A 40 3.25 12.06 1.32
N THR A 41 2.50 11.49 0.38
CA THR A 41 2.79 10.19 -0.22
C THR A 41 4.10 10.20 -1.01
N ASP A 42 4.39 11.27 -1.74
CA ASP A 42 5.64 11.46 -2.50
C ASP A 42 6.87 11.33 -1.60
N LYS A 43 6.82 11.89 -0.39
CA LYS A 43 7.93 11.86 0.58
C LYS A 43 8.25 10.45 1.08
N ILE A 44 7.27 9.54 1.07
CA ILE A 44 7.43 8.18 1.58
C ILE A 44 7.42 7.12 0.47
N ARG A 45 7.28 7.53 -0.81
CA ARG A 45 7.11 6.64 -1.96
C ARG A 45 8.17 5.54 -2.04
N ILE A 46 9.45 5.91 -1.93
CA ILE A 46 10.56 4.95 -2.04
C ILE A 46 10.50 3.91 -0.92
N ILE A 47 10.15 4.34 0.29
CA ILE A 47 10.04 3.47 1.47
C ILE A 47 8.85 2.50 1.31
N ARG A 48 7.71 2.98 0.82
CA ARG A 48 6.53 2.12 0.54
C ARG A 48 6.79 1.10 -0.54
N ARG A 49 7.52 1.46 -1.60
CA ARG A 49 7.92 0.54 -2.68
C ARG A 49 8.69 -0.68 -2.18
N LEU A 50 9.39 -0.57 -1.05
CA LEU A 50 10.08 -1.71 -0.46
C LEU A 50 9.13 -2.84 -0.03
N ASP A 51 7.87 -2.56 0.32
CA ASP A 51 6.89 -3.59 0.72
C ASP A 51 6.72 -4.63 -0.40
N PHE A 52 6.79 -4.19 -1.66
CA PHE A 52 6.62 -5.03 -2.84
C PHE A 52 7.89 -5.76 -3.30
N THR A 53 8.99 -5.66 -2.55
CA THR A 53 10.17 -6.52 -2.78
C THR A 53 9.96 -7.95 -2.26
N GLN A 54 8.88 -8.19 -1.52
CA GLN A 54 8.50 -9.49 -0.98
C GLN A 54 7.26 -9.99 -1.70
N GLU A 55 7.37 -11.09 -2.47
CA GLU A 55 6.23 -11.70 -3.18
C GLU A 55 4.98 -11.94 -2.31
N PRO A 56 5.10 -12.42 -1.04
CA PRO A 56 3.92 -12.60 -0.18
C PRO A 56 3.14 -11.31 0.09
N ARG A 57 3.82 -10.15 0.07
CA ARG A 57 3.18 -8.84 0.28
C ARG A 57 2.39 -8.40 -0.94
N ILE A 58 2.84 -8.72 -2.15
CA ILE A 58 2.07 -8.45 -3.38
C ILE A 58 0.71 -9.16 -3.30
N ALA A 59 0.72 -10.46 -3.04
CA ALA A 59 -0.51 -11.24 -2.93
C ALA A 59 -1.45 -10.71 -1.84
N ALA A 60 -0.90 -10.43 -0.65
CA ALA A 60 -1.66 -9.87 0.47
C ALA A 60 -2.29 -8.51 0.12
N THR A 61 -1.56 -7.61 -0.54
CA THR A 61 -2.07 -6.29 -0.93
C THR A 61 -3.29 -6.39 -1.86
N TYR A 62 -3.29 -7.31 -2.82
CA TYR A 62 -4.47 -7.54 -3.68
C TYR A 62 -5.71 -7.96 -2.88
N ASP A 63 -5.53 -8.84 -1.89
CA ASP A 63 -6.64 -9.33 -1.06
C ASP A 63 -7.15 -8.25 -0.10
N GLU A 64 -6.22 -7.51 0.52
CA GLU A 64 -6.48 -6.36 1.40
C GLU A 64 -7.24 -5.26 0.64
N HIS A 65 -6.73 -4.81 -0.51
CA HIS A 65 -7.39 -3.80 -1.37
C HIS A 65 -8.75 -4.26 -1.86
N GLY A 66 -8.86 -5.52 -2.28
CA GLY A 66 -10.14 -6.11 -2.68
C GLY A 66 -11.17 -6.09 -1.56
N ALA A 67 -10.76 -6.35 -0.30
CA ALA A 67 -11.65 -6.27 0.85
C ALA A 67 -12.10 -4.84 1.14
N ILE A 68 -11.18 -3.87 1.06
CA ILE A 68 -11.47 -2.44 1.25
C ILE A 68 -12.47 -1.96 0.19
N LEU A 69 -12.24 -2.25 -1.10
CA LEU A 69 -13.15 -1.86 -2.18
C LEU A 69 -14.54 -2.47 -1.99
N ARG A 70 -14.63 -3.75 -1.60
CA ARG A 70 -15.92 -4.38 -1.31
C ARG A 70 -16.66 -3.67 -0.17
N ALA A 71 -15.98 -3.32 0.92
CA ALA A 71 -16.58 -2.59 2.03
C ALA A 71 -17.09 -1.20 1.59
N VAL A 72 -16.29 -0.47 0.80
CA VAL A 72 -16.68 0.84 0.24
C VAL A 72 -17.91 0.72 -0.67
N LEU A 73 -17.91 -0.22 -1.62
CA LEU A 73 -19.02 -0.44 -2.56
C LEU A 73 -20.31 -0.86 -1.84
N GLN A 74 -20.18 -1.62 -0.75
CA GLN A 74 -21.31 -2.00 0.11
C GLN A 74 -21.71 -0.92 1.11
N ARG A 75 -21.09 0.27 1.05
CA ARG A 75 -21.33 1.41 1.96
C ARG A 75 -21.11 1.08 3.44
N ARG A 76 -20.25 0.12 3.75
CA ARG A 76 -19.84 -0.25 5.11
C ARG A 76 -18.66 0.60 5.56
N ALA A 77 -18.92 1.87 5.87
CA ALA A 77 -17.89 2.87 6.13
C ALA A 77 -16.95 2.49 7.29
N ALA A 78 -17.49 2.02 8.42
CA ALA A 78 -16.70 1.62 9.58
C ALA A 78 -15.75 0.44 9.25
N ASP A 79 -16.23 -0.53 8.48
CA ASP A 79 -15.41 -1.68 8.06
C ASP A 79 -14.31 -1.25 7.08
N ALA A 80 -14.65 -0.39 6.12
CA ALA A 80 -13.67 0.16 5.18
C ALA A 80 -12.58 0.95 5.91
N GLU A 81 -12.96 1.76 6.90
CA GLU A 81 -12.05 2.53 7.75
C GLU A 81 -11.13 1.61 8.58
N TYR A 82 -11.70 0.57 9.19
CA TYR A 82 -10.91 -0.41 9.94
C TYR A 82 -9.91 -1.12 9.02
N LEU A 83 -10.36 -1.60 7.86
CA LEU A 83 -9.54 -2.35 6.91
C LEU A 83 -8.39 -1.50 6.35
N ILE A 84 -8.63 -0.25 5.95
CA ILE A 84 -7.57 0.61 5.43
C ILE A 84 -6.53 0.96 6.51
N LYS A 85 -6.96 1.16 7.76
CA LYS A 85 -6.04 1.38 8.90
C LYS A 85 -5.17 0.16 9.15
N ALA A 86 -5.78 -1.03 9.22
CA ALA A 86 -5.05 -2.28 9.42
C ALA A 86 -4.04 -2.55 8.29
N HIS A 87 -4.43 -2.32 7.04
CA HIS A 87 -3.55 -2.44 5.88
C HIS A 87 -2.33 -1.49 5.97
N ILE A 88 -2.55 -0.22 6.28
CA ILE A 88 -1.48 0.78 6.42
C ILE A 88 -0.52 0.38 7.56
N ASP A 89 -1.05 -0.06 8.70
CA ASP A 89 -0.23 -0.45 9.85
C ASP A 89 0.60 -1.70 9.57
N LEU A 90 0.02 -2.69 8.87
CA LEU A 90 0.76 -3.89 8.46
C LEU A 90 1.88 -3.54 7.47
N SER A 91 1.60 -2.76 6.43
CA SER A 91 2.61 -2.34 5.45
C SER A 91 3.77 -1.60 6.12
N LYS A 92 3.48 -0.70 7.08
CA LYS A 92 4.53 -0.03 7.88
C LYS A 92 5.40 -1.01 8.68
N GLN A 93 4.81 -2.04 9.27
CA GLN A 93 5.57 -3.05 10.02
C GLN A 93 6.49 -3.86 9.10
N GLU A 94 6.00 -4.27 7.93
CA GLU A 94 6.75 -5.07 6.96
C GLU A 94 7.91 -4.28 6.37
N VAL A 95 7.66 -3.05 5.93
CA VAL A 95 8.71 -2.14 5.47
C VAL A 95 9.79 -1.92 6.55
N ARG A 96 9.40 -1.73 7.81
CA ARG A 96 10.36 -1.58 8.92
C ARG A 96 11.23 -2.82 9.08
N LYS A 97 10.67 -4.03 8.96
CA LYS A 97 11.45 -5.29 9.00
C LYS A 97 12.46 -5.35 7.85
N ILE A 98 12.02 -5.01 6.64
CA ILE A 98 12.88 -4.99 5.44
C ILE A 98 14.05 -4.01 5.63
N THR A 99 13.75 -2.77 6.02
CA THR A 99 14.77 -1.74 6.24
C THR A 99 15.79 -2.15 7.30
N LEU A 100 15.35 -2.68 8.44
CA LEU A 100 16.24 -3.15 9.50
C LEU A 100 17.12 -4.31 9.02
N HIS A 101 16.54 -5.27 8.27
CA HIS A 101 17.30 -6.37 7.70
C HIS A 101 18.39 -5.88 6.74
N MET A 102 18.06 -4.94 5.84
CA MET A 102 19.03 -4.35 4.92
C MET A 102 20.19 -3.64 5.65
N LEU A 103 19.89 -2.85 6.69
CA LEU A 103 20.92 -2.19 7.52
C LEU A 103 21.83 -3.20 8.22
N HIS A 104 21.27 -4.27 8.78
CA HIS A 104 22.04 -5.36 9.40
C HIS A 104 22.96 -6.07 8.40
N MET A 105 22.46 -6.32 7.18
CA MET A 105 23.24 -6.95 6.11
C MET A 105 24.36 -6.06 5.60
N ALA A 106 24.14 -4.75 5.46
CA ALA A 106 25.17 -3.79 5.08
C ALA A 106 26.31 -3.78 6.11
N ARG A 107 25.98 -3.70 7.41
CA ARG A 107 26.97 -3.68 8.50
C ARG A 107 27.81 -4.96 8.61
N ARG A 108 27.36 -6.09 8.06
CA ARG A 108 28.11 -7.37 8.04
C ARG A 108 29.03 -7.52 6.83
N ARG A 109 28.92 -6.63 5.84
CA ARG A 109 29.75 -6.63 4.62
C ARG A 109 30.95 -5.70 4.73
N ASP A 110 31.03 -4.91 5.81
CA ASP A 110 32.17 -4.09 6.24
C ASP A 110 32.97 -4.83 7.34
#